data_AF-A0A2W4LVX1-F1
#
_entry.id   AF-A0A2W4LVX1-F1
#
_cell.length_a   1.000
_cell.length_b   1.000
_cell.length_c   1.000
_cell.angle_alpha   90.00
_cell.angle_beta   90.00
_cell.angle_gamma   90.00
#
_symmetry.space_group_name_H-M   'P 1'
#
loop_
_entity.id
_entity.type
_entity.pdbx_description
1 polymer ?
#
loop_
_entity_poly.entity_id
_entity_poly.type
_entity_poly.pdbx_seq_one_letter_code
_entity_poly.pdbx_strand_id
1 'polypeptide(L)'
;STAVYARPAEAVTPLAEERLSAAVQAPAASQQPQRVGQRMRETRQRRGITLYQAERACRIRWEFLQAIEQENWSYLPPHQLRPALMAYTSFLGIDPNDVLPRIPSRPAPTPLPLATAVVVVMVLIVVGLTLL
;
A
#
# COMPACT_ATOMS: atom_id res chain seq x y z
N SER A 1 -43.06 -8.59 -73.79
CA SER A 1 -42.07 -7.92 -74.65
C SER A 1 -41.74 -6.57 -74.03
N THR A 2 -40.46 -6.18 -74.03
CA THR A 2 -39.88 -4.90 -73.53
C THR A 2 -40.07 -4.56 -72.04
N ALA A 3 -39.09 -4.12 -71.24
CA ALA A 3 -37.64 -4.04 -71.31
C ALA A 3 -37.17 -3.59 -69.90
N VAL A 4 -36.15 -4.27 -69.36
CA VAL A 4 -34.95 -3.70 -68.74
C VAL A 4 -35.06 -2.28 -68.13
N TYR A 5 -35.04 -2.19 -66.81
CA TYR A 5 -34.36 -1.14 -66.05
C TYR A 5 -33.98 -1.75 -64.68
N ALA A 6 -32.73 -2.19 -64.55
CA ALA A 6 -31.64 -1.44 -63.91
C ALA A 6 -31.49 -1.86 -62.44
N ARG A 7 -30.45 -2.66 -62.20
CA ARG A 7 -29.87 -2.89 -60.88
C ARG A 7 -28.89 -1.74 -60.63
N PRO A 8 -28.98 -1.05 -59.48
CA PRO A 8 -27.76 -0.64 -58.80
C PRO A 8 -27.80 -1.09 -57.35
N ALA A 9 -26.74 -1.80 -56.96
CA ALA A 9 -25.74 -1.26 -56.03
C ALA A 9 -26.27 -1.32 -54.59
N GLU A 10 -26.07 -2.46 -53.94
CA GLU A 10 -25.03 -2.47 -52.91
C GLU A 10 -25.42 -1.56 -51.74
N ALA A 11 -26.35 -2.04 -50.93
CA ALA A 11 -26.32 -1.67 -49.52
C ALA A 11 -25.11 -2.37 -48.89
N VAL A 12 -23.91 -1.86 -49.22
CA VAL A 12 -22.70 -2.08 -48.43
C VAL A 12 -23.06 -1.64 -47.02
N THR A 13 -23.14 -2.62 -46.13
CA THR A 13 -23.44 -2.40 -44.72
C THR A 13 -22.42 -1.39 -44.18
N PRO A 14 -22.84 -0.24 -43.62
CA PRO A 14 -21.90 0.75 -43.07
C PRO A 14 -21.33 0.31 -41.71
N LEU A 15 -21.10 -1.00 -41.50
CA LEU A 15 -20.70 -1.58 -40.22
C LEU A 15 -19.27 -2.13 -40.20
N ALA A 16 -18.53 -2.04 -41.30
CA ALA A 16 -17.15 -2.50 -41.35
C ALA A 16 -16.14 -1.42 -40.92
N GLU A 17 -16.39 -0.16 -41.26
CA GLU A 17 -15.41 0.93 -41.01
C GLU A 17 -15.39 1.41 -39.56
N GLU A 18 -16.54 1.41 -38.86
CA GLU A 18 -16.62 1.72 -37.42
C GLU A 18 -15.84 0.71 -36.57
N ARG A 19 -15.81 -0.55 -37.00
CA ARG A 19 -15.15 -1.64 -36.26
C ARG A 19 -13.63 -1.57 -36.38
N LEU A 20 -13.11 -0.99 -37.47
CA LEU A 20 -11.66 -0.86 -37.66
C LEU A 20 -11.08 0.32 -36.87
N SER A 21 -11.83 1.40 -36.67
CA SER A 21 -11.40 2.54 -35.84
C SER A 21 -11.47 2.26 -34.34
N ALA A 22 -12.42 1.44 -33.89
CA ALA A 22 -12.55 1.09 -32.46
C ALA A 22 -11.45 0.14 -31.95
N ALA A 23 -10.78 -0.61 -32.84
CA ALA A 23 -9.72 -1.55 -32.46
C ALA A 23 -8.34 -0.87 -32.22
N VAL A 24 -8.18 0.40 -32.60
CA VAL A 24 -6.94 1.17 -32.37
C VAL A 24 -6.89 1.77 -30.95
N GLN A 25 -8.02 1.84 -30.26
CA GLN A 25 -8.09 2.24 -28.85
C GLN A 25 -8.22 1.01 -27.95
N ALA A 26 -7.20 0.15 -27.99
CA ALA A 26 -6.84 -0.59 -26.78
C ALA A 26 -6.15 0.42 -25.85
N PRO A 27 -6.82 1.00 -24.84
CA PRO A 27 -6.12 1.81 -23.86
C PRO A 27 -5.04 0.94 -23.22
N ALA A 28 -3.82 1.47 -23.19
CA ALA A 28 -2.64 0.91 -22.56
C ALA A 28 -2.96 0.12 -21.27
N ALA A 29 -2.98 -1.20 -21.37
CA ALA A 29 -3.20 -2.12 -20.25
C ALA A 29 -1.98 -2.20 -19.28
N SER A 30 -1.11 -1.20 -19.23
CA SER A 30 0.21 -1.33 -18.60
C SER A 30 0.57 -0.28 -17.55
N GLN A 31 -0.34 0.61 -17.14
CA GLN A 31 -0.03 1.60 -16.10
C GLN A 31 -1.16 1.84 -15.09
N GLN A 32 -1.88 0.78 -14.69
CA GLN A 32 -2.56 0.85 -13.39
C GLN A 32 -1.46 0.90 -12.32
N PRO A 33 -1.46 1.91 -11.41
CA PRO A 33 -0.53 1.92 -10.29
C PRO A 33 -0.72 0.60 -9.55
N GLN A 34 0.28 -0.27 -9.61
CA GLN A 34 0.24 -1.56 -8.94
C GLN A 34 -0.11 -1.30 -7.48
N ARG A 35 -1.24 -1.85 -7.05
CA ARG A 35 -1.74 -1.72 -5.68
C ARG A 35 -0.63 -2.11 -4.72
N VAL A 36 -0.42 -1.31 -3.69
CA VAL A 36 0.75 -1.45 -2.82
C VAL A 36 0.78 -2.80 -2.13
N GLY A 37 -0.38 -3.31 -1.70
CA GLY A 37 -0.50 -4.64 -1.11
C GLY A 37 -0.08 -5.75 -2.06
N GLN A 38 -0.48 -5.64 -3.34
CA GLN A 38 -0.09 -6.59 -4.38
C GLN A 38 1.43 -6.61 -4.59
N ARG A 39 2.07 -5.43 -4.70
CA ARG A 39 3.53 -5.33 -4.87
C ARG A 39 4.28 -5.96 -3.70
N MET A 40 3.79 -5.78 -2.46
CA MET A 40 4.37 -6.40 -1.27
C MET A 40 4.22 -7.92 -1.30
N ARG A 41 3.03 -8.43 -1.64
CA ARG A 41 2.77 -9.88 -1.79
C ARG A 41 3.69 -10.51 -2.82
N GLU A 42 3.79 -9.93 -4.00
CA GLU A 42 4.64 -10.43 -5.08
C GLU A 42 6.12 -10.42 -4.69
N THR A 43 6.57 -9.39 -3.98
CA THR A 43 7.95 -9.30 -3.50
C THR A 43 8.25 -10.39 -2.47
N ARG A 44 7.34 -10.62 -1.51
CA ARG A 44 7.47 -11.70 -0.53
C ARG A 44 7.50 -13.07 -1.22
N GLN A 45 6.57 -13.31 -2.14
CA GLN A 45 6.44 -14.59 -2.85
C GLN A 45 7.64 -14.87 -3.74
N ARG A 46 8.18 -13.87 -4.46
CA ARG A 46 9.40 -14.01 -5.27
C ARG A 46 10.62 -14.39 -4.44
N ARG A 47 10.66 -14.01 -3.17
CA ARG A 47 11.72 -14.40 -2.22
C ARG A 47 11.46 -15.75 -1.54
N GLY A 48 10.35 -16.42 -1.82
CA GLY A 48 9.99 -17.70 -1.19
C GLY A 48 9.64 -17.58 0.30
N ILE A 49 9.33 -16.37 0.79
CA ILE A 49 9.07 -16.12 2.21
C ILE A 49 7.60 -16.40 2.52
N THR A 50 7.33 -17.17 3.56
CA THR A 50 5.95 -17.39 4.04
C THR A 50 5.49 -16.23 4.94
N LEU A 51 4.18 -16.05 5.10
CA LEU A 51 3.66 -15.04 6.04
C LEU A 51 4.12 -15.30 7.48
N TYR A 52 4.25 -16.56 7.91
CA TYR A 52 4.77 -16.93 9.23
C TYR A 52 6.26 -16.60 9.41
N GLN A 53 7.08 -16.76 8.35
CA GLN A 53 8.48 -16.34 8.39
C GLN A 53 8.59 -14.81 8.47
N ALA A 54 7.77 -14.09 7.70
CA ALA A 54 7.70 -12.64 7.74
C ALA A 54 7.20 -12.13 9.11
N GLU A 55 6.25 -12.83 9.74
CA GLU A 55 5.77 -12.54 11.09
C GLU A 55 6.90 -12.57 12.11
N ARG A 56 7.70 -13.64 12.10
CA ARG A 56 8.85 -13.77 13.01
C ARG A 56 9.90 -12.67 12.78
N ALA A 57 10.15 -12.32 11.53
CA ALA A 57 11.13 -11.30 11.16
C ALA A 57 10.67 -9.88 11.51
N CYS A 58 9.41 -9.55 11.23
CA CYS A 58 8.85 -8.22 11.46
C CYS A 58 8.30 -8.03 12.88
N ARG A 59 8.11 -9.11 13.64
CA ARG A 59 7.37 -9.15 14.92
C ARG A 59 5.94 -8.59 14.79
N ILE A 60 5.28 -8.95 13.69
CA ILE A 60 3.91 -8.54 13.35
C ILE A 60 3.13 -9.81 13.05
N ARG A 61 1.95 -9.95 13.66
CA ARG A 61 1.04 -11.07 13.39
C ARG A 61 0.82 -11.31 11.90
N TRP A 62 0.89 -12.57 11.46
CA TRP A 62 0.78 -12.90 10.04
C TRP A 62 -0.56 -12.44 9.42
N GLU A 63 -1.63 -12.38 10.20
CA GLU A 63 -2.94 -11.89 9.75
C GLU A 63 -2.90 -10.40 9.40
N PHE A 64 -2.08 -9.61 10.10
CA PHE A 64 -1.88 -8.19 9.77
C PHE A 64 -1.07 -8.03 8.49
N LEU A 65 -0.04 -8.86 8.29
CA LEU A 65 0.72 -8.87 7.04
C LEU A 65 -0.15 -9.28 5.85
N GLN A 66 -1.02 -10.28 6.04
CA GLN A 66 -2.01 -10.69 5.05
C GLN A 66 -3.00 -9.55 4.75
N ALA A 67 -3.52 -8.88 5.78
CA ALA A 67 -4.41 -7.75 5.60
C ALA A 67 -3.74 -6.58 4.88
N ILE A 68 -2.44 -6.32 5.13
CA ILE A 68 -1.64 -5.34 4.36
C ILE A 68 -1.54 -5.76 2.89
N GLU A 69 -1.25 -7.02 2.60
CA GLU A 69 -1.18 -7.54 1.22
C GLU A 69 -2.53 -7.48 0.49
N GLN A 70 -3.63 -7.54 1.22
CA GLN A 70 -5.00 -7.43 0.70
C GLN A 70 -5.53 -5.98 0.72
N GLU A 71 -4.74 -5.03 1.24
CA GLU A 71 -5.16 -3.64 1.47
C GLU A 71 -6.42 -3.52 2.35
N ASN A 72 -6.64 -4.51 3.22
CA ASN A 72 -7.71 -4.51 4.20
C ASN A 72 -7.28 -3.71 5.45
N TRP A 73 -7.13 -2.40 5.27
CA TRP A 73 -6.63 -1.50 6.32
C TRP A 73 -7.49 -1.47 7.57
N SER A 74 -8.80 -1.68 7.43
CA SER A 74 -9.77 -1.71 8.53
C SER A 74 -9.58 -2.88 9.50
N TYR A 75 -8.88 -3.95 9.08
CA TYR A 75 -8.58 -5.09 9.93
C TYR A 75 -7.52 -4.76 10.99
N LEU A 76 -6.62 -3.82 10.70
CA LEU A 76 -5.58 -3.40 11.63
C LEU A 76 -6.11 -2.26 12.52
N PRO A 77 -5.80 -2.26 13.83
CA PRO A 77 -6.00 -1.09 14.65
C PRO A 77 -5.25 0.12 14.05
N PRO A 78 -5.85 1.33 14.00
CA PRO A 78 -5.24 2.50 13.34
C PRO A 78 -3.83 2.83 13.84
N HIS A 79 -3.56 2.59 15.13
CA HIS A 79 -2.25 2.82 15.74
C HIS A 79 -1.16 1.80 15.33
N GLN A 80 -1.55 0.63 14.80
CA GLN A 80 -0.63 -0.43 14.37
C GLN A 80 -0.40 -0.44 12.86
N LEU A 81 -1.32 0.13 12.07
CA LEU A 81 -1.26 0.13 10.61
C LEU A 81 0.06 0.72 10.08
N ARG A 82 0.40 1.95 10.48
CA ARG A 82 1.59 2.64 9.97
C ARG A 82 2.90 1.96 10.42
N PRO A 83 3.11 1.62 11.70
CA PRO A 83 4.29 0.86 12.12
C PRO A 83 4.42 -0.48 11.39
N ALA A 84 3.31 -1.21 11.23
CA ALA A 84 3.31 -2.50 10.57
C ALA A 84 3.70 -2.39 9.09
N LEU A 85 3.14 -1.39 8.40
CA LEU A 85 3.45 -1.12 7.01
C LEU A 85 4.94 -0.75 6.83
N MET A 86 5.49 0.12 7.67
CA MET A 86 6.91 0.53 7.59
C MET A 86 7.88 -0.61 7.90
N ALA A 87 7.60 -1.44 8.90
CA ALA A 87 8.43 -2.59 9.22
C ALA A 87 8.41 -3.61 8.07
N TYR A 88 7.24 -3.84 7.48
CA TYR A 88 7.09 -4.81 6.41
C TYR A 88 7.69 -4.34 5.07
N THR A 89 7.56 -3.06 4.72
CA THR A 89 8.24 -2.49 3.55
C THR A 89 9.76 -2.57 3.68
N SER A 90 10.28 -2.20 4.85
CA SER A 90 11.72 -2.30 5.17
C SER A 90 12.22 -3.74 5.04
N PHE A 91 11.50 -4.71 5.63
CA PHE A 91 11.83 -6.13 5.51
C PHE A 91 11.83 -6.63 4.05
N LEU A 92 10.88 -6.17 3.22
CA LEU A 92 10.82 -6.52 1.81
C LEU A 92 11.80 -5.71 0.95
N GLY A 93 12.54 -4.75 1.49
CA GLY A 93 13.45 -3.88 0.75
C GLY A 93 12.73 -3.05 -0.32
N ILE A 94 11.47 -2.70 -0.08
CA ILE A 94 10.69 -1.77 -0.92
C ILE A 94 10.91 -0.37 -0.36
N ASP A 95 11.16 0.62 -1.22
CA ASP A 95 11.32 2.00 -0.77
C ASP A 95 10.03 2.45 -0.06
N PRO A 96 10.09 2.88 1.21
CA PRO A 96 8.92 3.32 1.95
C PRO A 96 8.23 4.53 1.30
N ASN A 97 8.94 5.35 0.52
CA ASN A 97 8.36 6.47 -0.23
C ASN A 97 7.45 6.00 -1.37
N ASP A 98 7.63 4.78 -1.87
CA ASP A 98 6.76 4.20 -2.92
C ASP A 98 5.44 3.64 -2.34
N VAL A 99 5.32 3.59 -1.01
CA VAL A 99 4.25 2.89 -0.29
C VAL A 99 3.45 3.84 0.56
N LEU A 100 4.12 4.74 1.30
CA LEU A 100 3.47 5.78 2.09
C LEU A 100 3.73 7.14 1.44
N PRO A 101 2.68 7.89 1.02
CA PRO A 101 2.86 9.30 0.69
C PRO A 101 3.48 9.99 1.91
N ARG A 102 4.47 10.87 1.68
CA ARG A 102 5.34 11.46 2.72
C ARG A 102 4.54 11.89 3.95
N ILE A 103 4.55 11.06 4.99
CA ILE A 103 3.92 11.42 6.26
C ILE A 103 4.93 12.28 7.02
N PRO A 104 4.61 13.54 7.36
CA PRO A 104 5.52 14.36 8.15
C PRO A 104 5.92 13.60 9.41
N SER A 105 7.21 13.50 9.67
CA SER A 105 7.76 12.87 10.87
C SER A 105 7.12 13.53 12.08
N ARG A 106 6.28 12.81 12.83
CA ARG A 106 5.88 13.27 14.16
C ARG A 106 7.18 13.37 14.96
N PRO A 107 7.50 14.52 15.57
CA PRO A 107 8.71 14.61 16.39
C PRO A 107 8.63 13.49 17.41
N ALA A 108 9.69 12.68 17.50
CA ALA A 108 9.79 11.65 18.52
C ALA A 108 9.54 12.30 19.89
N PRO A 109 8.83 11.65 20.82
CA PRO A 109 8.74 12.15 22.18
C PRO A 109 10.18 12.32 22.68
N THR A 110 10.60 13.56 22.88
CA THR A 110 11.92 13.86 23.41
C THR A 110 12.02 13.16 24.76
N PRO A 111 12.96 12.21 24.96
CA PRO A 111 13.16 11.64 26.28
C PRO A 111 13.44 12.78 27.24
N LEU A 112 12.84 12.75 28.43
CA LEU A 112 13.15 13.72 29.48
C LEU A 112 14.68 13.74 29.66
N PRO A 113 15.34 14.90 29.57
CA PRO A 113 16.78 14.96 29.78
C PRO A 113 17.10 14.40 31.16
N LEU A 114 18.19 13.63 31.27
CA LEU A 114 18.62 13.01 32.54
C LEU A 114 18.67 14.02 33.70
N ALA A 115 19.02 15.28 33.41
CA ALA A 115 18.97 16.39 34.38
C ALA A 115 17.58 16.56 35.01
N THR A 116 16.51 16.60 34.22
CA THR A 116 15.13 16.70 34.75
C THR A 116 14.69 15.45 35.50
N ALA A 117 15.08 14.26 35.03
CA ALA A 117 14.76 13.01 35.74
C ALA A 117 15.46 12.95 37.11
N VAL A 118 16.73 13.36 37.18
CA VAL A 118 17.50 13.42 38.44
C VAL A 118 16.92 14.46 39.40
N VAL A 119 16.50 15.63 38.91
CA VAL A 119 15.85 16.65 39.76
C VAL A 119 14.53 16.13 40.33
N VAL A 120 13.69 15.48 39.53
CA VAL A 120 12.44 14.89 40.02
C VAL A 120 12.71 13.80 41.06
N VAL A 121 13.68 12.92 40.82
CA VAL A 121 14.08 11.89 41.79
C VAL A 121 14.63 12.51 43.07
N MET A 122 15.48 13.54 42.98
CA MET A 122 15.99 14.26 44.15
C MET A 122 14.86 14.94 44.94
N VAL A 123 13.92 15.59 44.26
CA VAL A 123 12.77 16.23 44.89
C VAL A 123 11.89 15.19 45.60
N LEU A 124 11.63 14.04 44.98
CA LEU A 124 10.85 12.96 45.60
C LEU A 124 11.55 12.37 46.84
N ILE A 125 12.88 12.21 46.80
CA ILE A 125 13.68 11.74 47.94
C ILE A 125 13.65 12.78 49.07
N VAL A 126 13.87 14.06 48.75
CA VAL A 126 13.87 15.14 49.76
C VAL A 126 12.50 15.31 50.39
N VAL A 127 11.43 15.36 49.60
CA VAL A 127 10.05 15.46 50.10
C VAL A 127 9.70 14.25 50.97
N GLY A 128 10.09 13.04 50.56
CA GLY A 128 9.89 11.82 51.33
C GLY A 128 10.66 11.80 52.67
N LEU A 129 11.88 12.35 52.71
CA LEU A 129 12.68 12.46 53.93
C LEU A 129 12.19 13.57 54.87
N THR A 130 11.55 14.62 54.35
CA THR A 130 10.97 15.70 55.17
C THR A 130 9.59 15.35 55.74
N LEU A 131 8.95 14.29 55.27
CA LEU A 131 7.62 13.83 55.69
C LEU A 131 7.66 12.62 56.64
N LEU A 132 8.85 12.15 57.01
CA LEU A 132 9.09 11.06 57.98
C LEU A 132 9.50 11.62 59.34
#